data_AF-A0A954LSD4-F1
#
_entry.id   AF-A0A954LSD4-F1
#
_cell.length_a   1.000
_cell.length_b   1.000
_cell.length_c   1.000
_cell.angle_alpha   90.00
_cell.angle_beta   90.00
_cell.angle_gamma   90.00
#
_symmetry.space_group_name_H-M   'P 1'
#
loop_
_entity.id
_entity.type
_entity.pdbx_description
1 polymer ?
#
loop_
_entity_poly.entity_id
_entity_poly.type
_entity_poly.pdbx_seq_one_letter_code
_entity_poly.pdbx_strand_id
1 'polypeptide(L)'
;MKFQQDSGRPPYLNRRDQYRLLAMVGVLCVVMVAINLAAKPGSWHWLVPPEQATDHTAPPLEELDFRVESTPKSTLRDDAFRVVETEETDDTASDEFDRDAVDIEIPSDVLEPIEDNTVGLRRAESPAYRMMLSRIDGLPDDLIARSGRDDVAFTVLMLQSDDYRGQLITVRGDLRRLTKFPPPKDSEFETLYEGWLFTRDSGTNPYRVVFTQPPDDVPLDESLNPPVRVEVTGYFFKRYGYASQGGQHVAPLLLAKRPEVIAAPQVIPVDRSELRNMMLTAVGVVGVIVVGLLVWFARSDRRFRESRLSQLAAARLDASPDDLAALQDAPIVDTDRPFADVDESLESSPPVS
;
A
#
# COMPACT_ATOMS: atom_id res chain seq x y z
N MET A 1 57.98 46.25 -35.21
CA MET A 1 57.63 44.99 -34.49
C MET A 1 56.12 44.93 -34.32
N LYS A 2 55.44 43.99 -34.97
CA LYS A 2 53.99 43.77 -34.84
C LYS A 2 53.78 42.54 -33.95
N PHE A 3 53.11 42.71 -32.82
CA PHE A 3 52.62 41.62 -32.00
C PHE A 3 51.34 41.06 -32.66
N GLN A 4 51.38 39.81 -33.10
CA GLN A 4 50.17 39.05 -33.41
C GLN A 4 49.66 38.43 -32.11
N GLN A 5 48.54 38.92 -31.60
CA GLN A 5 47.76 38.25 -30.57
C GLN A 5 46.79 37.29 -31.27
N ASP A 6 47.09 36.00 -31.24
CA ASP A 6 46.12 34.96 -31.55
C ASP A 6 45.18 34.78 -30.33
N SER A 7 44.03 35.45 -30.36
CA SER A 7 42.94 35.20 -29.43
C SER A 7 42.15 33.96 -29.88
N GLY A 8 42.68 32.77 -29.61
CA GLY A 8 41.95 31.52 -29.80
C GLY A 8 40.76 31.45 -28.85
N ARG A 9 39.54 31.41 -29.39
CA ARG A 9 38.31 31.17 -28.62
C ARG A 9 38.46 29.86 -27.83
N PRO A 10 38.14 29.80 -26.52
CA PRO A 10 38.28 28.57 -25.76
C PRO A 10 37.41 27.48 -26.39
N PRO A 11 37.95 26.28 -26.66
CA PRO A 11 37.20 25.23 -27.34
C PRO A 11 36.29 24.51 -26.33
N TYR A 12 35.07 25.02 -26.14
CA TYR A 12 34.06 24.42 -25.25
C TYR A 12 33.46 23.09 -25.76
N LEU A 13 34.00 22.53 -26.85
CA LEU A 13 33.52 21.32 -27.51
C LEU A 13 34.63 20.28 -27.72
N ASN A 14 35.57 20.18 -26.77
CA ASN A 14 36.50 19.06 -26.77
C ASN A 14 35.75 17.79 -26.35
N ARG A 15 35.93 16.68 -27.09
CA ARG A 15 35.29 15.38 -26.79
C ARG A 15 35.47 14.97 -25.32
N ARG A 16 36.58 15.35 -24.71
CA ARG A 16 36.90 15.06 -23.30
C ARG A 16 36.01 15.81 -22.31
N ASP A 17 35.64 17.05 -22.60
CA ASP A 17 34.74 17.83 -21.73
C ASP A 17 33.28 17.42 -21.94
N GLN A 18 32.92 16.96 -23.15
CA GLN A 18 31.63 16.32 -23.40
C GLN A 18 31.44 15.04 -22.57
N TYR A 19 32.47 14.20 -22.43
CA TYR A 19 32.40 13.02 -21.55
C TYR A 19 32.31 13.38 -20.07
N ARG A 20 32.92 14.48 -19.62
CA ARG A 20 32.80 14.97 -18.24
C ARG A 20 31.40 15.48 -17.93
N LEU A 21 30.82 16.25 -18.84
CA LEU A 21 29.42 16.70 -18.74
C LEU A 21 28.46 15.51 -18.74
N LEU A 22 28.69 14.51 -19.59
CA LEU A 22 27.87 13.31 -19.66
C LEU A 22 27.97 12.46 -18.37
N ALA A 23 29.16 12.37 -17.76
CA ALA A 23 29.34 11.70 -16.47
C ALA A 23 28.60 12.44 -15.33
N MET A 24 28.65 13.78 -15.29
CA MET A 24 27.88 14.57 -14.32
C MET A 24 26.37 14.39 -14.48
N VAL A 25 25.87 14.38 -15.72
CA VAL A 25 24.46 14.13 -16.02
C VAL A 25 24.07 12.70 -15.62
N GLY A 26 24.95 11.72 -15.85
CA GLY A 26 24.74 10.35 -15.41
C GLY A 26 24.59 10.22 -13.89
N VAL A 27 25.46 10.88 -13.12
CA VAL A 27 25.36 10.92 -11.65
C VAL A 27 24.06 11.61 -11.21
N LEU A 28 23.67 12.71 -11.86
CA LEU A 28 22.41 13.39 -11.57
C LEU A 28 21.19 12.48 -11.81
N CYS A 29 21.17 11.72 -12.91
CA CYS A 29 20.11 10.76 -13.18
C CYS A 29 20.03 9.66 -12.11
N VAL A 30 21.17 9.15 -11.62
CA VAL A 30 21.19 8.16 -10.54
C VAL A 30 20.61 8.73 -9.24
N VAL A 31 20.98 9.97 -8.88
CA VAL A 31 20.43 10.66 -7.71
C VAL A 31 18.92 10.85 -7.83
N MET A 32 18.43 11.25 -9.02
CA MET A 32 17.00 11.46 -9.25
C MET A 32 16.19 10.16 -9.15
N VAL A 33 16.75 9.04 -9.60
CA VAL A 33 16.17 7.70 -9.44
C VAL A 33 16.14 7.29 -7.95
N ALA A 34 17.20 7.56 -7.21
CA ALA A 34 17.26 7.27 -5.76
C ALA A 34 16.21 8.08 -4.98
N ILE A 35 16.01 9.36 -5.31
CA ILE A 35 14.98 10.22 -4.70
C ILE A 35 13.58 9.66 -4.99
N ASN A 36 13.30 9.26 -6.24
CA ASN A 36 11.99 8.70 -6.61
C ASN A 36 11.70 7.39 -5.85
N LEU A 37 12.73 6.57 -5.63
CA LEU A 37 12.63 5.35 -4.83
C LEU A 37 12.38 5.61 -3.34
N ALA A 38 13.04 6.60 -2.76
CA ALA A 38 12.85 7.00 -1.36
C ALA A 38 11.48 7.65 -1.09
N ALA A 39 10.89 8.30 -2.10
CA ALA A 39 9.58 8.94 -2.01
C ALA A 39 8.39 7.96 -1.99
N LYS A 40 8.62 6.65 -2.25
CA LYS A 40 7.55 5.65 -2.20
C LYS A 40 7.34 5.17 -0.75
N PRO A 41 6.12 5.31 -0.18
CA PRO A 41 5.84 5.01 1.23
C PRO A 41 6.07 3.54 1.62
N GLY A 42 6.03 2.61 0.65
CA GLY A 42 6.30 1.18 0.89
C GLY A 42 7.76 0.83 1.23
N SER A 43 8.71 1.75 1.09
CA SER A 43 10.14 1.49 1.36
C SER A 43 10.50 1.57 2.86
N TRP A 44 9.61 2.09 3.70
CA TRP A 44 9.88 2.38 5.12
C TRP A 44 9.34 1.34 6.11
N HIS A 45 8.63 0.30 5.65
CA HIS A 45 7.99 -0.69 6.55
C HIS A 45 8.95 -1.54 7.37
N TRP A 46 10.23 -1.62 7.00
CA TRP A 46 11.24 -2.34 7.78
C TRP A 46 11.82 -1.53 8.94
N LEU A 47 11.60 -0.21 8.96
CA LEU A 47 12.16 0.71 9.97
C LEU A 47 11.17 1.02 11.11
N VAL A 48 9.87 0.83 10.88
CA VAL A 48 8.81 1.06 11.88
C VAL A 48 7.90 -0.17 11.93
N PRO A 49 8.06 -1.07 12.92
CA PRO A 49 7.11 -2.13 13.17
C PRO A 49 5.73 -1.54 13.52
N PRO A 50 4.61 -2.13 13.05
CA PRO A 50 3.30 -1.69 13.52
C PRO A 50 3.21 -1.89 15.04
N GLU A 51 2.75 -0.85 15.75
CA GLU A 51 2.53 -0.91 17.20
C GLU A 51 1.70 -2.15 17.55
N GLN A 52 2.27 -3.03 18.37
CA GLN A 52 1.54 -4.13 18.97
C GLN A 52 0.53 -3.51 19.94
N ALA A 53 -0.75 -3.58 19.57
CA ALA A 53 -1.84 -3.17 20.43
C ALA A 53 -1.74 -3.91 21.77
N THR A 54 -1.59 -3.14 22.85
CA THR A 54 -1.55 -3.65 24.21
C THR A 54 -2.88 -4.30 24.58
N ASP A 55 -2.78 -5.49 25.18
CA ASP A 55 -3.86 -6.32 25.69
C ASP A 55 -4.74 -5.52 26.68
N HIS A 56 -5.84 -4.95 26.19
CA HIS A 56 -6.92 -4.48 27.04
C HIS A 56 -7.98 -5.57 27.06
N THR A 57 -8.05 -6.30 28.19
CA THR A 57 -9.09 -7.29 28.44
C THR A 57 -10.46 -6.62 28.30
N ALA A 58 -11.16 -6.98 27.22
CA ALA A 58 -12.47 -6.45 26.90
C ALA A 58 -13.51 -6.93 27.95
N PRO A 59 -14.41 -6.06 28.42
CA PRO A 59 -15.51 -6.45 29.30
C PRO A 59 -16.49 -7.42 28.60
N PRO A 60 -17.28 -8.19 29.36
CA PRO A 60 -18.22 -9.17 28.81
C PRO A 60 -19.26 -8.54 27.87
N LEU A 61 -19.57 -9.26 26.79
CA LEU A 61 -20.29 -8.78 25.60
C LEU A 61 -21.74 -8.31 25.83
N GLU A 62 -22.36 -8.70 26.95
CA GLU A 62 -23.77 -8.39 27.25
C GLU A 62 -23.97 -7.03 27.92
N GLU A 63 -22.89 -6.38 28.40
CA GLU A 63 -22.95 -5.13 29.18
C GLU A 63 -22.46 -3.89 28.41
N LEU A 64 -22.06 -4.06 27.14
CA LEU A 64 -21.49 -3.00 26.32
C LEU A 64 -22.56 -2.30 25.49
N ASP A 65 -22.86 -1.04 25.83
CA ASP A 65 -23.61 -0.11 24.99
C ASP A 65 -22.63 0.65 24.08
N PHE A 66 -22.78 0.50 22.77
CA PHE A 66 -21.91 1.12 21.75
C PHE A 66 -22.46 2.47 21.25
N ARG A 67 -23.51 2.99 21.91
CA ARG A 67 -24.01 4.33 21.62
C ARG A 67 -22.95 5.35 22.00
N VAL A 68 -22.47 6.12 21.01
CA VAL A 68 -21.86 7.41 21.30
C VAL A 68 -22.95 8.24 21.95
N GLU A 69 -22.80 8.59 23.24
CA GLU A 69 -23.69 9.55 23.89
C GLU A 69 -23.67 10.83 23.06
N SER A 70 -24.70 11.02 22.25
CA SER A 70 -24.94 12.28 21.57
C SER A 70 -25.39 13.24 22.66
N THR A 71 -24.42 13.87 23.32
CA THR A 71 -24.71 15.03 24.15
C THR A 71 -25.51 15.98 23.27
N PRO A 72 -26.76 16.35 23.62
CA PRO A 72 -27.56 17.22 22.78
C PRO A 72 -26.98 18.63 22.90
N LYS A 73 -25.95 18.92 22.10
CA LYS A 73 -25.33 20.23 22.05
C LYS A 73 -24.90 20.57 20.63
N SER A 74 -25.91 20.93 19.86
CA SER A 74 -25.80 22.02 18.91
C SER A 74 -27.19 22.60 18.71
N THR A 75 -27.55 23.57 19.54
CA THR A 75 -28.48 24.62 19.09
C THR A 75 -27.91 25.12 17.77
N LEU A 76 -28.66 24.93 16.68
CA LEU A 76 -28.41 25.61 15.41
C LEU A 76 -28.09 27.08 15.74
N ARG A 77 -27.01 27.61 15.16
CA ARG A 77 -26.75 29.06 15.27
C ARG A 77 -27.95 29.81 14.71
N ASP A 78 -28.20 31.02 15.20
CA ASP A 78 -29.36 31.83 14.82
C ASP A 78 -29.44 32.13 13.30
N ASP A 79 -28.40 31.82 12.52
CA ASP A 79 -28.27 31.97 11.07
C ASP A 79 -28.37 30.65 10.28
N ALA A 80 -28.54 29.50 10.94
CA ALA A 80 -28.61 28.19 10.29
C ALA A 80 -30.06 27.71 10.14
N PHE A 81 -30.51 27.51 8.89
CA PHE A 81 -31.78 26.86 8.59
C PHE A 81 -31.53 25.43 8.09
N ARG A 82 -32.35 24.48 8.55
CA ARG A 82 -32.40 23.11 8.03
C ARG A 82 -33.50 23.06 6.97
N VAL A 83 -33.14 22.77 5.73
CA VAL A 83 -34.11 22.43 4.69
C VAL A 83 -34.52 20.97 4.93
N VAL A 84 -35.78 20.77 5.30
CA VAL A 84 -36.41 19.45 5.33
C VAL A 84 -37.20 19.39 4.02
N GLU A 85 -36.78 18.54 3.09
CA GLU A 85 -37.60 18.24 1.91
C GLU A 85 -38.91 17.62 2.41
N THR A 86 -40.01 18.28 2.06
CA THR A 86 -41.36 17.77 2.27
C THR A 86 -41.61 16.79 1.13
N GLU A 87 -41.71 15.50 1.44
CA GLU A 87 -42.18 14.50 0.49
C GLU A 87 -43.61 14.86 0.09
N GLU A 88 -43.77 15.36 -1.13
CA GLU A 88 -45.05 15.37 -1.81
C GLU A 88 -45.43 13.90 -2.09
N THR A 89 -46.50 13.46 -1.44
CA THR A 89 -47.19 12.20 -1.73
C THR A 89 -47.70 12.25 -3.17
N ASP A 90 -46.98 11.61 -4.08
CA ASP A 90 -47.48 11.30 -5.42
C ASP A 90 -48.28 9.99 -5.34
N ASP A 91 -49.55 10.12 -4.97
CA ASP A 91 -50.57 9.09 -5.18
C ASP A 91 -50.77 8.90 -6.69
N THR A 92 -49.92 8.09 -7.32
CA THR A 92 -50.24 7.50 -8.62
C THR A 92 -50.45 6.01 -8.45
N ALA A 93 -51.74 5.65 -8.35
CA ALA A 93 -52.25 4.31 -8.48
C ALA A 93 -51.73 3.65 -9.78
N SER A 94 -51.01 2.54 -9.62
CA SER A 94 -50.94 1.48 -10.63
C SER A 94 -51.68 0.26 -10.08
N ASP A 95 -52.97 0.20 -10.42
CA ASP A 95 -53.80 -0.99 -10.23
C ASP A 95 -53.29 -2.17 -11.06
N GLU A 96 -53.26 -3.32 -10.38
CA GLU A 96 -53.47 -4.69 -10.87
C GLU A 96 -52.59 -5.21 -12.03
N PHE A 97 -51.65 -6.12 -11.71
CA PHE A 97 -51.54 -7.48 -12.29
C PHE A 97 -50.29 -8.20 -11.75
N ASP A 98 -50.42 -8.98 -10.66
CA ASP A 98 -49.97 -10.39 -10.69
C ASP A 98 -50.55 -11.18 -9.50
N ARG A 99 -51.33 -12.22 -9.79
CA ARG A 99 -51.98 -13.06 -8.76
C ARG A 99 -51.13 -14.28 -8.37
N ASP A 100 -49.81 -14.14 -8.48
CA ASP A 100 -48.77 -15.03 -7.95
C ASP A 100 -47.62 -14.23 -7.28
N ALA A 101 -47.86 -12.96 -6.90
CA ALA A 101 -46.86 -12.10 -6.26
C ALA A 101 -46.40 -12.71 -4.93
N VAL A 102 -45.26 -13.40 -4.96
CA VAL A 102 -44.57 -13.84 -3.76
C VAL A 102 -44.21 -12.57 -2.98
N ASP A 103 -44.74 -12.43 -1.78
CA ASP A 103 -44.55 -11.27 -0.92
C ASP A 103 -43.07 -11.13 -0.52
N ILE A 104 -42.41 -10.12 -1.07
CA ILE A 104 -40.99 -9.77 -0.85
C ILE A 104 -40.86 -8.73 0.26
N GLU A 105 -41.89 -7.93 0.48
CA GLU A 105 -41.79 -6.82 1.43
C GLU A 105 -41.89 -7.31 2.86
N ILE A 106 -41.13 -6.67 3.74
CA ILE A 106 -41.14 -6.97 5.17
C ILE A 106 -42.06 -5.94 5.86
N PRO A 107 -43.14 -6.37 6.53
CA PRO A 107 -44.02 -5.48 7.27
C PRO A 107 -43.26 -4.57 8.24
N SER A 108 -43.59 -3.27 8.20
CA SER A 108 -42.88 -2.23 8.96
C SER A 108 -43.03 -2.35 10.48
N ASP A 109 -44.15 -2.90 10.96
CA ASP A 109 -44.40 -3.19 12.36
C ASP A 109 -43.39 -4.18 12.95
N VAL A 110 -42.93 -5.13 12.15
CA VAL A 110 -41.92 -6.11 12.55
C VAL A 110 -40.51 -5.51 12.57
N LEU A 111 -40.27 -4.42 11.84
CA LEU A 111 -38.97 -3.76 11.76
C LEU A 111 -38.71 -2.78 12.90
N GLU A 112 -39.76 -2.19 13.48
CA GLU A 112 -39.69 -1.18 14.54
C GLU A 112 -38.82 -1.56 15.75
N PRO A 113 -38.79 -2.82 16.24
CA PRO A 113 -37.98 -3.20 17.40
C PRO A 113 -36.48 -3.36 17.12
N ILE A 114 -36.04 -3.23 15.86
CA ILE A 114 -34.65 -3.49 15.48
C ILE A 114 -33.77 -2.31 15.86
N GLU A 115 -32.68 -2.57 16.60
CA GLU A 115 -31.77 -1.53 17.06
C GLU A 115 -30.35 -1.71 16.51
N ASP A 116 -29.86 -0.68 15.84
CA ASP A 116 -28.51 -0.60 15.30
C ASP A 116 -27.42 -0.45 16.39
N ASN A 117 -26.19 -0.78 16.00
CA ASN A 117 -24.98 -0.69 16.81
C ASN A 117 -25.02 -1.58 18.06
N THR A 118 -25.83 -2.63 18.04
CA THR A 118 -25.90 -3.60 19.14
C THR A 118 -25.18 -4.89 18.76
N VAL A 119 -24.53 -5.51 19.75
CA VAL A 119 -23.93 -6.85 19.61
C VAL A 119 -25.00 -7.89 19.87
N GLY A 120 -24.96 -8.97 19.10
CA GLY A 120 -25.88 -10.08 19.22
C GLY A 120 -27.28 -9.81 18.65
N LEU A 121 -28.14 -10.82 18.76
CA LEU A 121 -29.55 -10.74 18.43
C LEU A 121 -30.32 -10.49 19.73
N ARG A 122 -31.03 -9.37 19.83
CA ARG A 122 -31.82 -9.05 21.03
C ARG A 122 -33.14 -9.79 20.99
N ARG A 123 -33.72 -10.05 22.16
CA ARG A 123 -34.99 -10.78 22.27
C ARG A 123 -36.14 -10.10 21.53
N ALA A 124 -36.16 -8.77 21.50
CA ALA A 124 -37.15 -7.98 20.77
C ALA A 124 -37.00 -8.08 19.25
N GLU A 125 -35.80 -8.37 18.75
CA GLU A 125 -35.46 -8.45 17.33
C GLU A 125 -35.66 -9.86 16.75
N SER A 126 -35.71 -10.89 17.62
CA SER A 126 -35.88 -12.28 17.23
C SER A 126 -37.07 -12.56 16.29
N PRO A 127 -38.25 -11.92 16.45
CA PRO A 127 -39.36 -12.09 15.50
C PRO A 127 -38.99 -11.64 14.08
N ALA A 128 -38.39 -10.46 13.95
CA ALA A 128 -38.00 -9.88 12.66
C ALA A 128 -36.90 -10.68 11.97
N TYR A 129 -35.88 -11.06 12.75
CA TYR A 129 -34.77 -11.88 12.26
C TYR A 129 -35.26 -13.21 11.68
N ARG A 130 -36.15 -13.91 12.41
CA ARG A 130 -36.71 -15.17 11.94
C ARG A 130 -37.57 -14.97 10.71
N MET A 131 -38.46 -13.97 10.72
CA MET A 131 -39.34 -13.70 9.60
C MET A 131 -38.55 -13.43 8.31
N MET A 132 -37.49 -12.60 8.36
CA MET A 132 -36.64 -12.34 7.20
C MET A 132 -35.94 -13.60 6.69
N LEU A 133 -35.40 -14.44 7.59
CA LEU A 133 -34.77 -15.71 7.20
C LEU A 133 -35.77 -16.70 6.60
N SER A 134 -36.93 -16.91 7.22
CA SER A 134 -37.98 -17.78 6.71
C SER A 134 -38.51 -17.29 5.37
N ARG A 135 -38.65 -15.96 5.22
CA ARG A 135 -39.09 -15.33 3.98
C ARG A 135 -38.10 -15.62 2.86
N ILE A 136 -36.82 -15.27 3.05
CA ILE A 136 -35.81 -15.42 2.00
C ILE A 136 -35.52 -16.89 1.65
N ASP A 137 -35.58 -17.80 2.63
CA ASP A 137 -35.40 -19.22 2.39
C ASP A 137 -36.52 -19.81 1.51
N GLY A 138 -37.76 -19.31 1.68
CA GLY A 138 -38.92 -19.68 0.87
C GLY A 138 -38.99 -19.01 -0.51
N LEU A 139 -38.14 -18.01 -0.80
CA LEU A 139 -38.12 -17.37 -2.11
C LEU A 139 -37.37 -18.24 -3.15
N PRO A 140 -37.84 -18.26 -4.42
CA PRO A 140 -37.06 -18.78 -5.55
C PRO A 140 -35.76 -17.98 -5.77
N ASP A 141 -34.66 -18.68 -6.08
CA ASP A 141 -33.33 -18.07 -6.23
C ASP A 141 -33.31 -17.00 -7.34
N ASP A 142 -34.06 -17.23 -8.43
CA ASP A 142 -34.17 -16.31 -9.55
C ASP A 142 -34.92 -15.02 -9.18
N LEU A 143 -35.89 -15.11 -8.26
CA LEU A 143 -36.59 -13.94 -7.74
C LEU A 143 -35.68 -13.13 -6.80
N ILE A 144 -34.91 -13.82 -5.94
CA ILE A 144 -33.93 -13.18 -5.05
C ILE A 144 -32.93 -12.37 -5.90
N ALA A 145 -32.33 -13.00 -6.91
CA ALA A 145 -31.31 -12.36 -7.76
C ALA A 145 -31.84 -11.13 -8.52
N ARG A 146 -33.11 -11.14 -8.97
CA ARG A 146 -33.71 -10.01 -9.70
C ARG A 146 -34.22 -8.88 -8.80
N SER A 147 -34.59 -9.20 -7.56
CA SER A 147 -35.22 -8.24 -6.64
C SER A 147 -34.21 -7.51 -5.76
N GLY A 148 -32.96 -8.00 -5.70
CA GLY A 148 -31.91 -7.39 -4.91
C GLY A 148 -31.37 -6.10 -5.53
N ARG A 149 -31.37 -5.03 -4.73
CA ARG A 149 -30.79 -3.74 -5.10
C ARG A 149 -29.27 -3.80 -5.11
N ASP A 150 -28.64 -3.50 -6.25
CA ASP A 150 -27.18 -3.42 -6.39
C ASP A 150 -26.64 -1.98 -6.51
N ASP A 151 -27.52 -0.99 -6.32
CA ASP A 151 -27.24 0.45 -6.36
C ASP A 151 -26.84 1.05 -4.99
N VAL A 152 -26.86 0.24 -3.93
CA VAL A 152 -26.66 0.72 -2.54
C VAL A 152 -25.21 0.51 -2.09
N ALA A 153 -24.50 1.61 -1.85
CA ALA A 153 -23.13 1.58 -1.35
C ALA A 153 -23.04 1.25 0.15
N PHE A 154 -21.91 0.70 0.59
CA PHE A 154 -21.62 0.41 2.01
C PHE A 154 -21.86 1.62 2.91
N THR A 155 -21.40 2.80 2.48
CA THR A 155 -21.51 4.03 3.28
C THR A 155 -22.96 4.43 3.50
N VAL A 156 -23.84 4.19 2.52
CA VAL A 156 -25.28 4.50 2.64
C VAL A 156 -25.91 3.63 3.72
N LEU A 157 -25.63 2.32 3.74
CA LEU A 157 -26.12 1.42 4.79
C LEU A 157 -25.61 1.75 6.19
N MET A 158 -24.46 2.41 6.27
CA MET A 158 -23.90 2.84 7.54
C MET A 158 -24.47 4.17 8.02
N LEU A 159 -24.90 5.06 7.13
CA LEU A 159 -25.41 6.39 7.48
C LEU A 159 -26.94 6.47 7.52
N GLN A 160 -27.63 5.69 6.68
CA GLN A 160 -29.07 5.72 6.44
C GLN A 160 -29.68 4.32 6.66
N SER A 161 -29.26 3.62 7.70
CA SER A 161 -29.69 2.23 7.95
C SER A 161 -31.20 2.06 8.08
N ASP A 162 -31.90 3.05 8.64
CA ASP A 162 -33.35 2.97 8.85
C ASP A 162 -34.13 2.92 7.53
N ASP A 163 -33.67 3.64 6.50
CA ASP A 163 -34.34 3.72 5.19
C ASP A 163 -34.25 2.39 4.41
N TYR A 164 -33.21 1.60 4.67
CA TYR A 164 -32.93 0.36 3.93
C TYR A 164 -33.25 -0.92 4.72
N ARG A 165 -33.73 -0.80 5.96
CA ARG A 165 -34.05 -1.94 6.80
C ARG A 165 -35.14 -2.79 6.16
N GLY A 166 -34.90 -4.11 6.09
CA GLY A 166 -35.81 -5.05 5.46
C GLY A 166 -35.84 -5.01 3.92
N GLN A 167 -34.98 -4.23 3.26
CA GLN A 167 -34.84 -4.27 1.80
C GLN A 167 -33.85 -5.36 1.37
N LEU A 168 -34.09 -5.97 0.20
CA LEU A 168 -33.13 -6.89 -0.43
C LEU A 168 -31.98 -6.12 -1.07
N ILE A 169 -30.75 -6.43 -0.66
CA ILE A 169 -29.53 -5.79 -1.14
C ILE A 169 -28.59 -6.85 -1.70
N THR A 170 -28.07 -6.60 -2.89
CA THR A 170 -27.09 -7.43 -3.59
C THR A 170 -25.70 -6.86 -3.37
N VAL A 171 -24.80 -7.67 -2.82
CA VAL A 171 -23.43 -7.28 -2.50
C VAL A 171 -22.44 -8.25 -3.15
N ARG A 172 -21.45 -7.70 -3.86
CA ARG A 172 -20.40 -8.45 -4.56
C ARG A 172 -19.05 -8.19 -3.92
N GLY A 173 -18.40 -9.23 -3.41
CA GLY A 173 -17.17 -9.06 -2.64
C GLY A 173 -16.34 -10.31 -2.48
N ASP A 174 -15.22 -10.16 -1.79
CA ASP A 174 -14.31 -11.23 -1.42
C ASP A 174 -14.70 -11.80 -0.05
N LEU A 175 -15.21 -13.04 -0.03
CA LEU A 175 -15.49 -13.80 1.16
C LEU A 175 -14.18 -14.24 1.79
N ARG A 176 -13.93 -13.80 3.02
CA ARG A 176 -12.68 -14.09 3.76
C ARG A 176 -12.87 -15.02 4.95
N ARG A 177 -14.10 -15.18 5.42
CA ARG A 177 -14.46 -16.06 6.53
C ARG A 177 -15.77 -16.73 6.20
N LEU A 178 -15.87 -18.02 6.50
CA LEU A 178 -17.07 -18.82 6.35
C LEU A 178 -17.15 -19.83 7.49
N THR A 179 -17.99 -19.58 8.48
CA THR A 179 -18.08 -20.43 9.68
C THR A 179 -19.51 -20.87 9.95
N LYS A 180 -19.67 -22.00 10.65
CA LYS A 180 -20.99 -22.40 11.16
C LYS A 180 -21.43 -21.42 12.26
N PHE A 181 -22.69 -21.03 12.23
CA PHE A 181 -23.29 -20.12 13.17
C PHE A 181 -24.52 -20.79 13.81
N PRO A 182 -24.60 -20.86 15.15
CA PRO A 182 -25.74 -21.48 15.81
C PRO A 182 -27.00 -20.62 15.58
N PRO A 183 -28.13 -21.24 15.19
CA PRO A 183 -29.39 -20.52 15.04
C PRO A 183 -29.89 -20.03 16.41
N PRO A 184 -30.75 -18.99 16.44
CA PRO A 184 -31.47 -18.61 17.65
C PRO A 184 -32.29 -19.79 18.23
N LYS A 185 -32.47 -19.85 19.55
CA LYS A 185 -33.16 -20.97 20.23
C LYS A 185 -34.58 -21.26 19.69
N ASP A 186 -35.26 -20.23 19.20
CA ASP A 186 -36.64 -20.31 18.70
C ASP A 186 -36.71 -20.33 17.16
N SER A 187 -35.62 -20.73 16.50
CA SER A 187 -35.50 -20.81 15.04
C SER A 187 -35.92 -22.19 14.51
N GLU A 188 -36.47 -22.23 13.30
CA GLU A 188 -36.75 -23.47 12.57
C GLU A 188 -35.52 -24.08 11.89
N PHE A 189 -34.49 -23.27 11.66
CA PHE A 189 -33.22 -23.71 11.06
C PHE A 189 -32.37 -24.47 12.08
N GLU A 190 -31.80 -25.61 11.69
CA GLU A 190 -30.88 -26.41 12.52
C GLU A 190 -29.45 -25.84 12.56
N THR A 191 -29.01 -25.25 11.45
CA THR A 191 -27.66 -24.68 11.30
C THR A 191 -27.76 -23.46 10.40
N LEU A 192 -27.14 -22.37 10.82
CA LEU A 192 -26.89 -21.21 9.96
C LEU A 192 -25.39 -21.13 9.69
N TYR A 193 -25.03 -20.26 8.76
CA TYR A 193 -23.66 -19.99 8.41
C TYR A 193 -23.41 -18.49 8.46
N GLU A 194 -22.23 -18.12 8.91
CA GLU A 194 -21.76 -16.74 8.94
C GLU A 194 -20.62 -16.58 7.95
N GLY A 195 -20.75 -15.56 7.09
CA GLY A 195 -19.72 -15.12 6.17
C GLY A 195 -19.29 -13.69 6.45
N TRP A 196 -17.99 -13.41 6.31
CA TRP A 196 -17.48 -12.04 6.31
C TRP A 196 -17.00 -11.68 4.91
N LEU A 197 -17.72 -10.74 4.30
CA LEU A 197 -17.56 -10.34 2.91
C LEU A 197 -16.94 -8.94 2.85
N PHE A 198 -15.92 -8.77 2.03
CA PHE A 198 -15.25 -7.47 1.85
C PHE A 198 -15.46 -6.97 0.44
N THR A 199 -16.02 -5.78 0.30
CA THR A 199 -16.25 -5.15 -1.01
C THR A 199 -15.16 -4.12 -1.29
N ARG A 200 -15.15 -3.58 -2.50
CA ARG A 200 -14.17 -2.54 -2.87
C ARG A 200 -14.43 -1.23 -2.14
N ASP A 201 -15.69 -0.91 -1.89
CA ASP A 201 -16.14 0.31 -1.22
C ASP A 201 -16.12 0.20 0.31
N SER A 202 -16.24 -0.99 0.89
CA SER A 202 -16.17 -1.18 2.35
C SER A 202 -14.73 -1.12 2.92
N GLY A 203 -13.73 -1.25 2.06
CA GLY A 203 -12.31 -1.17 2.42
C GLY A 203 -11.90 -2.28 3.40
N THR A 204 -11.61 -1.90 4.65
CA THR A 204 -11.24 -2.83 5.73
C THR A 204 -12.43 -3.26 6.59
N ASN A 205 -13.63 -2.74 6.32
CA ASN A 205 -14.84 -3.11 7.06
C ASN A 205 -15.57 -4.23 6.33
N PRO A 206 -16.03 -5.29 7.02
CA PRO A 206 -16.78 -6.36 6.41
C PRO A 206 -18.27 -6.00 6.29
N TYR A 207 -18.95 -6.69 5.38
CA TYR A 207 -20.34 -7.06 5.53
C TYR A 207 -20.39 -8.38 6.30
N ARG A 208 -21.21 -8.44 7.34
CA ARG A 208 -21.54 -9.69 8.01
C ARG A 208 -22.77 -10.26 7.33
N VAL A 209 -22.67 -11.48 6.82
CA VAL A 209 -23.79 -12.12 6.15
C VAL A 209 -24.10 -13.41 6.90
N VAL A 210 -25.36 -13.59 7.28
CA VAL A 210 -25.86 -14.86 7.80
C VAL A 210 -26.73 -15.51 6.74
N PHE A 211 -26.48 -16.79 6.46
CA PHE A 211 -27.22 -17.53 5.45
C PHE A 211 -27.68 -18.90 5.92
N THR A 212 -28.78 -19.37 5.32
CA THR A 212 -29.40 -20.67 5.63
C THR A 212 -28.66 -21.82 4.95
N GLN A 213 -28.07 -21.58 3.78
CA GLN A 213 -27.39 -22.59 2.98
C GLN A 213 -25.97 -22.13 2.63
N PRO A 214 -24.94 -22.98 2.78
CA PRO A 214 -23.57 -22.61 2.45
C PRO A 214 -23.38 -22.53 0.92
N PRO A 215 -22.39 -21.77 0.43
CA PRO A 215 -22.01 -21.79 -0.98
C PRO A 215 -21.47 -23.16 -1.39
N ASP A 216 -21.71 -23.53 -2.64
CA ASP A 216 -21.15 -24.76 -3.22
C ASP A 216 -19.61 -24.66 -3.32
N ASP A 217 -18.92 -25.76 -3.03
CA ASP A 217 -17.46 -25.90 -3.18
C ASP A 217 -16.58 -24.91 -2.39
N VAL A 218 -17.11 -24.27 -1.34
CA VAL A 218 -16.30 -23.42 -0.44
C VAL A 218 -16.11 -24.09 0.92
N PRO A 219 -14.86 -24.26 1.41
CA PRO A 219 -14.62 -24.84 2.72
C PRO A 219 -15.08 -23.91 3.84
N LEU A 220 -15.63 -24.48 4.92
CA LEU A 220 -15.94 -23.73 6.14
C LEU A 220 -14.63 -23.47 6.90
N ASP A 221 -14.15 -22.23 6.90
CA ASP A 221 -12.91 -21.81 7.55
C ASP A 221 -13.06 -20.41 8.16
N GLU A 222 -12.35 -20.16 9.27
CA GLU A 222 -12.25 -18.84 9.88
C GLU A 222 -11.48 -17.84 9.01
N SER A 223 -10.60 -18.34 8.15
CA SER A 223 -9.80 -17.53 7.23
C SER A 223 -9.58 -18.21 5.88
N LEU A 224 -10.36 -17.83 4.87
CA LEU A 224 -10.21 -18.28 3.49
C LEU A 224 -9.02 -17.60 2.82
N ASN A 225 -7.98 -18.39 2.52
CA ASN A 225 -6.80 -17.97 1.77
C ASN A 225 -6.53 -18.99 0.65
N PRO A 226 -6.78 -18.66 -0.64
CA PRO A 226 -7.19 -17.34 -1.15
C PRO A 226 -8.67 -17.00 -0.82
N PRO A 227 -9.02 -15.69 -0.78
CA PRO A 227 -10.41 -15.28 -0.63
C PRO A 227 -11.25 -15.70 -1.84
N VAL A 228 -12.53 -16.01 -1.59
CA VAL A 228 -13.46 -16.47 -2.64
C VAL A 228 -14.36 -15.31 -3.05
N ARG A 229 -14.41 -15.00 -4.34
CA ARG A 229 -15.31 -13.97 -4.87
C ARG A 229 -16.75 -14.50 -4.89
N VAL A 230 -17.66 -13.79 -4.22
CA VAL A 230 -19.08 -14.19 -4.14
C VAL A 230 -20.00 -12.99 -4.38
N GLU A 231 -21.21 -13.30 -4.82
CA GLU A 231 -22.37 -12.41 -4.84
C GLU A 231 -23.40 -12.91 -3.85
N VAL A 232 -23.96 -11.99 -3.07
CA VAL A 232 -24.94 -12.32 -2.05
C VAL A 232 -26.07 -11.33 -2.12
N THR A 233 -27.29 -11.83 -2.23
CA THR A 233 -28.49 -11.02 -2.07
C THR A 233 -29.20 -11.42 -0.78
N GLY A 234 -29.48 -10.43 0.06
CA GLY A 234 -30.11 -10.67 1.35
C GLY A 234 -30.81 -9.44 1.90
N TYR A 235 -31.70 -9.65 2.87
CA TYR A 235 -32.36 -8.56 3.59
C TYR A 235 -31.35 -7.84 4.46
N PHE A 236 -31.28 -6.51 4.35
CA PHE A 236 -30.53 -5.71 5.30
C PHE A 236 -31.26 -5.67 6.64
N PHE A 237 -30.63 -6.23 7.66
CA PHE A 237 -31.25 -6.38 8.98
C PHE A 237 -30.92 -5.21 9.88
N LYS A 238 -29.62 -4.98 10.13
CA LYS A 238 -29.15 -3.90 11.00
C LYS A 238 -27.67 -3.62 10.83
N ARG A 239 -27.22 -2.53 11.43
CA ARG A 239 -25.81 -2.28 11.70
C ARG A 239 -25.38 -3.06 12.94
N TYR A 240 -24.65 -4.14 12.74
CA TYR A 240 -24.25 -5.06 13.80
C TYR A 240 -22.92 -4.67 14.44
N GLY A 241 -22.90 -4.53 15.76
CA GLY A 241 -21.67 -4.30 16.52
C GLY A 241 -20.85 -5.57 16.66
N TYR A 242 -19.54 -5.51 16.46
CA TYR A 242 -18.60 -6.61 16.67
C TYR A 242 -17.28 -6.13 17.26
N ALA A 243 -16.62 -7.00 18.02
CA ALA A 243 -15.28 -6.74 18.54
C ALA A 243 -14.21 -7.30 17.60
N SER A 244 -13.17 -6.52 17.35
CA SER A 244 -11.95 -6.93 16.65
C SER A 244 -10.72 -6.60 17.49
N GLN A 245 -9.53 -7.04 17.07
CA GLN A 245 -8.27 -6.68 17.74
C GLN A 245 -8.04 -5.16 17.80
N GLY A 246 -8.64 -4.38 16.88
CA GLY A 246 -8.57 -2.92 16.84
C GLY A 246 -9.64 -2.21 17.67
N GLY A 247 -10.44 -2.93 18.45
CA GLY A 247 -11.52 -2.39 19.25
C GLY A 247 -12.91 -2.73 18.71
N GLN A 248 -13.86 -1.84 18.99
CA GLN A 248 -15.27 -2.03 18.67
C GLN A 248 -15.58 -1.47 17.29
N HIS A 249 -16.21 -2.26 16.45
CA HIS A 249 -16.57 -1.89 15.09
C HIS A 249 -18.02 -2.24 14.80
N VAL A 250 -18.53 -1.70 13.70
CA VAL A 250 -19.89 -1.94 13.23
C VAL A 250 -19.85 -2.34 11.77
N ALA A 251 -20.65 -3.35 11.40
CA ALA A 251 -20.78 -3.86 10.05
C ALA A 251 -22.25 -3.98 9.65
N PRO A 252 -22.63 -3.75 8.39
CA PRO A 252 -23.93 -4.13 7.86
C PRO A 252 -24.16 -5.63 8.03
N LEU A 253 -25.31 -6.02 8.58
CA LEU A 253 -25.73 -7.41 8.68
C LEU A 253 -26.80 -7.72 7.64
N LEU A 254 -26.49 -8.67 6.75
CA LEU A 254 -27.39 -9.19 5.73
C LEU A 254 -27.88 -10.60 6.12
N LEU A 255 -29.17 -10.86 5.89
CA LEU A 255 -29.79 -12.17 6.03
C LEU A 255 -30.08 -12.71 4.63
N ALA A 256 -29.35 -13.73 4.23
CA ALA A 256 -29.37 -14.29 2.88
C ALA A 256 -29.82 -15.76 2.89
N LYS A 257 -30.20 -16.29 1.74
CA LYS A 257 -30.43 -17.74 1.58
C LYS A 257 -29.12 -18.46 1.33
N ARG A 258 -28.43 -18.09 0.24
CA ARG A 258 -27.15 -18.67 -0.17
C ARG A 258 -26.30 -17.63 -0.90
N PRO A 259 -24.99 -17.56 -0.64
CA PRO A 259 -24.06 -16.82 -1.48
C PRO A 259 -23.71 -17.59 -2.76
N GLU A 260 -23.63 -16.90 -3.89
CA GLU A 260 -23.22 -17.48 -5.18
C GLU A 260 -21.75 -17.21 -5.47
N VAL A 261 -20.99 -18.26 -5.81
CA VAL A 261 -19.58 -18.12 -6.15
C VAL A 261 -19.46 -17.56 -7.57
N ILE A 262 -18.80 -16.41 -7.71
CA ILE A 262 -18.50 -15.84 -9.02
C ILE A 262 -17.05 -16.16 -9.38
N ALA A 263 -16.83 -16.65 -10.60
CA ALA A 263 -15.48 -16.81 -11.12
C ALA A 263 -14.76 -15.46 -11.12
N ALA A 264 -13.71 -15.34 -10.30
CA ALA A 264 -12.91 -14.13 -10.28
C ALA A 264 -12.29 -13.88 -11.68
N PRO A 265 -12.32 -12.65 -12.21
CA PRO A 265 -11.49 -12.29 -13.33
C PRO A 265 -10.04 -12.61 -12.94
N GLN A 266 -9.35 -13.43 -13.73
CA GLN A 266 -7.98 -13.85 -13.45
C GLN A 266 -7.08 -12.61 -13.42
N VAL A 267 -6.80 -12.09 -12.21
CA VAL A 267 -5.76 -11.09 -12.02
C VAL A 267 -4.46 -11.85 -12.17
N ILE A 268 -3.77 -11.70 -13.30
CA ILE A 268 -2.44 -12.27 -13.52
C ILE A 268 -1.57 -11.81 -12.34
N PRO A 269 -1.17 -12.71 -11.43
CA PRO A 269 -0.37 -12.31 -10.28
C PRO A 269 0.97 -11.83 -10.83
N VAL A 270 1.20 -10.52 -10.78
CA VAL A 270 2.52 -9.97 -11.05
C VAL A 270 3.41 -10.46 -9.92
N ASP A 271 4.28 -11.42 -10.22
CA ASP A 271 5.16 -12.03 -9.25
C ASP A 271 6.08 -10.95 -8.65
N ARG A 272 5.82 -10.61 -7.38
CA ARG A 272 6.60 -9.60 -6.65
C ARG A 272 8.07 -9.99 -6.56
N SER A 273 8.39 -11.29 -6.68
CA SER A 273 9.77 -11.77 -6.69
C SER A 273 10.48 -11.43 -8.01
N GLU A 274 9.79 -11.47 -9.15
CA GLU A 274 10.32 -11.04 -10.44
C GLU A 274 10.60 -9.54 -10.46
N LEU A 275 9.68 -8.72 -9.94
CA LEU A 275 9.88 -7.28 -9.81
C LEU A 275 11.09 -6.94 -8.92
N ARG A 276 11.25 -7.62 -7.78
CA ARG A 276 12.40 -7.45 -6.88
C ARG A 276 13.70 -7.87 -7.56
N ASN A 277 13.72 -9.00 -8.24
CA ASN A 277 14.89 -9.50 -8.93
C ASN A 277 15.28 -8.58 -10.10
N MET A 278 14.30 -8.06 -10.84
CA MET A 278 14.51 -7.08 -11.92
C MET A 278 15.04 -5.74 -11.38
N MET A 279 14.59 -5.31 -10.19
CA MET A 279 15.16 -4.13 -9.53
C MET A 279 16.61 -4.36 -9.08
N LEU A 280 16.90 -5.50 -8.46
CA LEU A 280 18.26 -5.83 -8.00
C LEU A 280 19.24 -5.97 -9.18
N THR A 281 18.80 -6.57 -10.29
CA THR A 281 19.62 -6.64 -11.52
C THR A 281 19.84 -5.26 -12.13
N ALA A 282 18.81 -4.41 -12.20
CA ALA A 282 18.94 -3.04 -12.70
C ALA A 282 19.94 -2.22 -11.85
N VAL A 283 19.85 -2.29 -10.52
CA VAL A 283 20.78 -1.60 -9.61
C VAL A 283 22.20 -2.15 -9.78
N GLY A 284 22.36 -3.48 -9.89
CA GLY A 284 23.65 -4.10 -10.14
C GLY A 284 24.30 -3.63 -11.44
N VAL A 285 23.54 -3.59 -12.53
CA VAL A 285 24.03 -3.10 -13.85
C VAL A 285 24.47 -1.64 -13.77
N VAL A 286 23.67 -0.78 -13.14
CA VAL A 286 24.04 0.63 -12.94
C VAL A 286 25.33 0.75 -12.10
N GLY A 287 25.45 -0.03 -11.03
CA GLY A 287 26.67 -0.07 -10.20
C GLY A 287 27.92 -0.45 -11.00
N VAL A 288 27.83 -1.48 -11.84
CA VAL A 288 28.94 -1.92 -12.70
C VAL A 288 29.34 -0.83 -13.69
N ILE A 289 28.37 -0.13 -14.29
CA ILE A 289 28.62 0.98 -15.21
C ILE A 289 29.36 2.12 -14.50
N VAL A 290 28.93 2.50 -13.29
CA VAL A 290 29.57 3.56 -12.50
C VAL A 290 31.00 3.18 -12.13
N VAL A 291 31.23 1.96 -11.63
CA VAL A 291 32.58 1.48 -11.29
C VAL A 291 33.48 1.43 -12.52
N GLY A 292 32.97 0.95 -13.66
CA GLY A 292 33.71 0.94 -14.93
C GLY A 292 34.14 2.33 -15.38
N LEU A 293 33.25 3.32 -15.25
CA LEU A 293 33.56 4.73 -15.55
C LEU A 293 34.62 5.29 -14.60
N LEU A 294 34.55 5.00 -13.30
CA LEU A 294 35.54 5.44 -12.31
C LEU A 294 36.93 4.83 -12.56
N VAL A 295 37.00 3.53 -12.86
CA VAL A 295 38.26 2.84 -13.18
C VAL A 295 38.86 3.38 -14.48
N TRP A 296 38.03 3.58 -15.50
CA TRP A 296 38.48 4.17 -16.76
C TRP A 296 39.01 5.59 -16.57
N PHE A 297 38.34 6.40 -15.76
CA PHE A 297 38.77 7.75 -15.41
C PHE A 297 40.10 7.75 -14.66
N ALA A 298 40.24 6.92 -13.62
CA ALA A 298 41.48 6.79 -12.86
C ALA A 298 42.67 6.32 -13.72
N ARG A 299 42.42 5.43 -14.70
CA ARG A 299 43.45 4.96 -15.64
C ARG A 299 43.81 6.03 -16.68
N SER A 300 42.84 6.83 -17.11
CA SER A 300 43.06 7.96 -18.01
C SER A 300 43.89 9.06 -17.36
N ASP A 301 43.63 9.36 -16.08
CA ASP A 301 44.31 10.42 -15.34
C ASP A 301 45.78 10.10 -15.03
N ARG A 302 46.10 8.82 -14.78
CA ARG A 302 47.50 8.37 -14.62
C ARG A 302 48.37 8.67 -15.85
N ARG A 303 47.83 8.49 -17.07
CA ARG A 303 48.53 8.81 -18.33
C ARG A 303 48.72 10.31 -18.54
N PHE A 304 47.91 11.15 -17.89
CA PHE A 304 47.98 12.60 -17.99
C PHE A 304 48.99 13.22 -17.02
N ARG A 305 49.20 12.60 -15.85
CA ARG A 305 50.22 13.03 -14.88
C ARG A 305 51.63 12.92 -15.44
N GLU A 306 51.93 11.84 -16.15
CA GLU A 306 53.25 11.62 -16.76
C GLU A 306 53.57 12.66 -17.84
N SER A 307 52.57 13.08 -18.62
CA SER A 307 52.76 14.02 -19.74
C SER A 307 52.77 15.50 -19.33
N ARG A 308 52.14 15.87 -18.20
CA ARG A 308 52.24 17.24 -17.67
C ARG A 308 53.42 17.47 -16.74
N LEU A 309 53.88 16.45 -16.01
CA LEU A 309 55.10 16.56 -15.20
C LEU A 309 56.33 16.74 -16.09
N SER A 310 56.41 16.03 -17.22
CA SER A 310 57.49 16.24 -18.19
C SER A 310 57.44 17.62 -18.85
N GLN A 311 56.25 18.14 -19.17
CA GLN A 311 56.10 19.49 -19.73
C GLN A 311 56.36 20.60 -18.71
N LEU A 312 55.97 20.42 -17.44
CA LEU A 312 56.27 21.39 -16.37
C LEU A 312 57.73 21.32 -15.92
N ALA A 313 58.34 20.14 -15.94
CA ALA A 313 59.79 19.98 -15.73
C ALA A 313 60.57 20.67 -16.86
N ALA A 314 60.15 20.50 -18.12
CA ALA A 314 60.77 21.16 -19.27
C ALA A 314 60.54 22.69 -19.28
N ALA A 315 59.36 23.16 -18.88
CA ALA A 315 59.01 24.58 -18.97
C ALA A 315 59.46 25.43 -17.77
N ARG A 316 59.77 24.83 -16.60
CA ARG A 316 60.16 25.57 -15.39
C ARG A 316 61.67 25.62 -15.16
N LEU A 317 62.44 24.72 -15.76
CA LEU A 317 63.88 24.58 -15.48
C LEU A 317 64.80 25.15 -16.57
N ASP A 318 64.30 25.61 -17.73
CA ASP A 318 65.13 26.04 -18.89
C ASP A 318 66.29 25.08 -19.18
N ALA A 319 66.11 23.79 -18.86
CA ALA A 319 67.17 22.79 -18.96
C ALA A 319 67.20 22.26 -20.38
N SER A 320 68.36 22.41 -21.03
CA SER A 320 68.63 21.78 -22.33
C SER A 320 68.47 20.26 -22.19
N PRO A 321 67.96 19.53 -23.20
CA PRO A 321 67.90 18.08 -23.18
C PRO A 321 69.24 17.40 -22.83
N ASP A 322 70.36 18.06 -23.15
CA ASP A 322 71.71 17.58 -22.84
C ASP A 322 72.07 17.70 -21.34
N ASP A 323 71.53 18.70 -20.63
CA ASP A 323 71.78 18.89 -19.19
C ASP A 323 71.03 17.86 -18.33
N LEU A 324 69.86 17.41 -18.81
CA LEU A 324 69.08 16.35 -18.16
C LEU A 324 69.71 14.97 -18.36
N ALA A 325 70.38 14.73 -19.49
CA ALA A 325 71.14 13.51 -19.73
C ALA A 325 72.39 13.42 -18.82
N ALA A 326 73.05 14.55 -18.56
CA ALA A 326 74.20 14.61 -17.64
C ALA A 326 73.82 14.34 -16.17
N LEU A 327 72.58 14.65 -15.77
CA LEU A 327 72.07 14.37 -14.41
C LEU A 327 71.64 12.92 -14.19
N GLN A 328 71.45 12.15 -15.27
CA GLN A 328 71.10 10.73 -15.18
C GLN A 328 72.27 9.85 -14.71
N ASP A 329 73.50 10.29 -14.99
CA ASP A 329 74.74 9.63 -14.58
C ASP A 329 75.38 10.24 -13.32
N ALA A 330 74.73 11.25 -12.71
CA ALA A 330 75.22 11.84 -11.47
C ALA A 330 75.02 10.86 -10.30
N PRO A 331 76.05 10.60 -9.47
CA PRO A 331 75.91 9.71 -8.32
C PRO A 331 74.88 10.28 -7.36
N ILE A 332 73.80 9.53 -7.15
CA ILE A 332 72.72 9.90 -6.24
C ILE A 332 73.28 9.77 -4.83
N VAL A 333 73.46 10.89 -4.14
CA VAL A 333 73.77 10.91 -2.71
C VAL A 333 72.58 10.30 -1.97
N ASP A 334 72.84 9.20 -1.28
CA ASP A 334 71.83 8.51 -0.47
C ASP A 334 71.37 9.43 0.67
N THR A 335 70.12 9.86 0.61
CA THR A 335 69.51 10.78 1.58
C THR A 335 69.41 10.20 2.98
N ASP A 336 69.55 8.89 3.15
CA ASP A 336 69.55 8.26 4.48
C ASP A 336 70.90 8.37 5.20
N ARG A 337 72.00 8.77 4.51
CA ARG A 337 73.33 8.98 5.12
C ARG A 337 74.11 10.14 4.46
N PRO A 338 73.78 11.41 4.79
CA PRO A 338 74.30 12.57 4.08
C PRO A 338 75.80 12.90 4.30
N PHE A 339 76.53 12.16 5.15
CA PHE A 339 77.92 12.47 5.51
C PHE A 339 78.87 11.25 5.53
N ALA A 340 78.52 10.12 4.89
CA ALA A 340 79.36 8.91 4.93
C ALA A 340 80.79 9.14 4.40
N ASP A 341 80.96 10.05 3.44
CA ASP A 341 82.26 10.31 2.80
C ASP A 341 83.15 11.32 3.55
N VAL A 342 82.63 11.96 4.61
CA VAL A 342 83.42 12.94 5.40
C VAL A 342 84.30 12.24 6.44
N ASP A 343 83.86 11.10 6.98
CA ASP A 343 84.61 10.37 8.03
C ASP A 343 85.91 9.72 7.51
N GLU A 344 85.99 9.35 6.23
CA GLU A 344 87.20 8.72 5.67
C GLU A 344 88.38 9.70 5.47
N SER A 345 88.11 11.01 5.49
CA SER A 345 89.12 12.05 5.23
C SER A 345 89.92 12.50 6.46
N LEU A 346 89.55 12.06 7.67
CA LEU A 346 90.20 12.46 8.94
C LEU A 346 91.22 11.44 9.50
N GLU A 347 91.34 10.24 8.91
CA GLU A 347 92.29 9.19 9.39
C GLU A 347 93.65 9.18 8.68
N SER A 348 93.93 10.08 7.73
CA SER A 348 95.23 10.14 7.03
C SER A 348 96.01 11.44 7.26
N SER A 349 96.41 11.69 8.51
CA SER A 349 97.54 12.61 8.79
C SER A 349 98.69 11.84 9.45
N PRO A 350 99.92 11.92 8.90
CA PRO A 350 101.06 11.17 9.42
C PRO A 350 101.59 11.77 10.74
N PRO A 351 102.26 10.98 11.59
CA PRO A 351 102.83 11.48 12.84
C PRO A 351 103.99 12.45 12.57
N VAL A 352 103.96 13.58 13.26
CA VAL A 352 105.09 14.52 13.35
C VAL A 352 105.91 14.16 14.59
N SER A 353 107.20 13.88 14.33
CA SER A 353 108.36 13.70 15.24
C SER A 353 108.45 12.43 16.08
#